data_AF-C5J747-F1
#
_entry.id   AF-C5J747-F1
#
_cell.length_a   1.000
_cell.length_b   1.000
_cell.length_c   1.000
_cell.angle_alpha   90.00
_cell.angle_beta   90.00
_cell.angle_gamma   90.00
#
_symmetry.space_group_name_H-M   'P 1'
#
loop_
_entity.id
_entity.type
_entity.pdbx_description
1 polymer ?
#
loop_
_entity_poly.entity_id
_entity_poly.type
_entity_poly.pdbx_seq_one_letter_code
_entity_poly.pdbx_strand_id
1 'polypeptide(L)'
;MNIFLFHRDIRVEDNLGLLNLVEETNGENIFLFFIYNKKQLYEKNEYFSQKAFDFLNNALINLSKKVNINLFYAENEIEVFEEILQANKIERIYINKDWSDFALARDKDLKQFCQKNNIIFKEFNDYLLFRPGDILNNSNSFYKVFTPFYNNCVSKLVENLPTVKKTLHFYTQIYKNSKSCSFLQEFKYFQTFFPNSIDQILEILKNNIHDYAKNRNNLAIDSNKISPAIRFGIISIRQLLLYVYQETKNINHELIRQLIWREFYYHFNFLASQTNWNFGNPWNRKFYFLEYNQADEKLKLWKEGKTGFPLIDAAIQELLQTGFMHNRARMVVASFLTKNLFIDWHEGEKFFAQHLIDYDPIINHHSWQWVAGCGVDAQLFTRIFNPILQQKKFDSNNYYISKFLPTNYQTKPIVDLHETSNKIKKVFQDNHID
;
A
#
# COMPACT_ATOMS: atom_id res chain seq x y z
N MET A 1 9.64 -29.61 10.82
CA MET A 1 9.07 -28.78 9.73
C MET A 1 9.76 -27.44 9.73
N ASN A 2 10.21 -26.98 8.56
CA ASN A 2 10.80 -25.65 8.35
C ASN A 2 9.79 -24.79 7.60
N ILE A 3 9.18 -23.83 8.27
CA ILE A 3 8.02 -23.10 7.74
C ILE A 3 8.46 -21.70 7.32
N PHE A 4 8.10 -21.32 6.09
CA PHE A 4 8.06 -19.92 5.68
C PHE A 4 6.59 -19.49 5.60
N LEU A 5 6.23 -18.45 6.35
CA LEU A 5 4.87 -17.93 6.37
C LEU A 5 4.81 -16.65 5.52
N PHE A 6 4.14 -16.76 4.36
CA PHE A 6 3.83 -15.64 3.48
C PHE A 6 2.79 -14.72 4.11
N HIS A 7 2.92 -13.43 3.83
CA HIS A 7 1.89 -12.43 4.09
C HIS A 7 1.63 -11.57 2.85
N ARG A 8 2.46 -10.56 2.60
CA ARG A 8 2.25 -9.56 1.53
C ARG A 8 3.43 -9.57 0.55
N ASP A 9 4.09 -10.73 0.45
CA ASP A 9 5.36 -11.00 -0.21
C ASP A 9 5.28 -12.28 -1.06
N ILE A 10 4.25 -12.35 -1.91
CA ILE A 10 3.83 -13.55 -2.66
C ILE A 10 4.76 -13.82 -3.85
N ARG A 11 6.00 -14.18 -3.53
CA ARG A 11 7.05 -14.56 -4.49
C ARG A 11 8.12 -15.45 -3.84
N VAL A 12 8.83 -16.21 -4.67
CA VAL A 12 9.99 -17.02 -4.27
C VAL A 12 11.32 -16.40 -4.69
N GLU A 13 11.31 -15.51 -5.69
CA GLU A 13 12.48 -14.77 -6.15
C GLU A 13 12.76 -13.58 -5.24
N ASP A 14 14.03 -13.38 -4.87
CA ASP A 14 14.47 -12.30 -3.98
C ASP A 14 13.64 -12.17 -2.69
N ASN A 15 13.13 -13.29 -2.17
CA ASN A 15 12.40 -13.33 -0.91
C ASN A 15 13.40 -13.64 0.21
N LEU A 16 13.81 -12.62 0.97
CA LEU A 16 14.94 -12.76 1.90
C LEU A 16 14.68 -13.80 2.99
N GLY A 17 13.51 -13.79 3.63
CA GLY A 17 13.20 -14.76 4.68
C GLY A 17 13.09 -16.20 4.17
N LEU A 18 12.49 -16.40 3.01
CA LEU A 18 12.41 -17.73 2.40
C LEU A 18 13.81 -18.24 2.02
N LEU A 19 14.62 -17.41 1.36
CA LEU A 19 15.93 -17.82 0.90
C LEU A 19 16.88 -18.12 2.06
N ASN A 20 16.80 -17.36 3.16
CA ASN A 20 17.55 -17.69 4.38
C ASN A 20 17.06 -19.00 5.02
N LEU A 21 15.76 -19.28 5.01
CA LEU A 21 15.25 -20.57 5.49
C LEU A 21 15.82 -21.72 4.65
N VAL A 22 15.77 -21.59 3.32
CA VAL A 22 16.28 -22.60 2.38
C VAL A 22 17.79 -22.82 2.57
N GLU A 23 18.57 -21.74 2.72
CA GLU A 23 20.01 -21.83 2.93
C GLU A 23 20.34 -22.55 4.24
N GLU A 24 19.71 -22.17 5.35
CA GLU A 24 19.99 -22.73 6.67
C GLU A 24 19.53 -24.19 6.83
N THR A 25 18.61 -24.66 5.98
CA THR A 25 18.08 -26.03 6.03
C THR A 25 18.51 -26.87 4.82
N ASN A 26 19.43 -26.36 4.00
CA ASN A 26 19.85 -26.98 2.73
C ASN A 26 18.66 -27.35 1.80
N GLY A 27 17.57 -26.58 1.85
CA GLY A 27 16.36 -26.80 1.06
C GLY A 27 15.49 -27.99 1.49
N GLU A 28 15.78 -28.61 2.63
CA GLU A 28 15.05 -29.78 3.13
C GLU A 28 13.83 -29.42 3.98
N ASN A 29 12.75 -30.20 3.82
CA ASN A 29 11.53 -30.12 4.64
C ASN A 29 10.90 -28.71 4.74
N ILE A 30 10.91 -27.98 3.62
CA ILE A 30 10.35 -26.63 3.50
C ILE A 30 8.83 -26.70 3.31
N PHE A 31 8.10 -25.99 4.17
CA PHE A 31 6.67 -25.79 4.09
C PHE A 31 6.39 -24.31 3.85
N LEU A 32 5.69 -24.00 2.76
CA LEU A 32 5.25 -22.64 2.47
C LEU A 32 3.81 -22.48 2.91
N PHE A 33 3.56 -21.56 3.82
CA PHE A 33 2.24 -21.34 4.42
C PHE A 33 1.71 -19.98 4.04
N PHE A 34 0.39 -19.88 3.91
CA PHE A 34 -0.31 -18.60 3.91
C PHE A 34 -1.61 -18.76 4.69
N ILE A 35 -1.89 -17.82 5.59
CA ILE A 35 -3.03 -17.90 6.53
C ILE A 35 -3.98 -16.75 6.22
N TYR A 36 -5.19 -17.08 5.81
CA TYR A 36 -6.31 -16.14 5.75
C TYR A 36 -6.78 -15.84 7.17
N ASN A 37 -6.21 -14.78 7.75
CA ASN A 37 -6.56 -14.31 9.07
C ASN A 37 -7.93 -13.62 9.03
N LYS A 38 -8.93 -14.18 9.71
CA LYS A 38 -10.31 -13.69 9.71
C LYS A 38 -10.45 -12.23 10.14
N LYS A 39 -9.54 -11.72 10.98
CA LYS A 39 -9.54 -10.30 11.39
C LYS A 39 -9.27 -9.35 10.22
N GLN A 40 -8.69 -9.83 9.13
CA GLN A 40 -8.38 -9.01 7.95
C GLN A 40 -9.50 -9.06 6.90
N LEU A 41 -10.52 -9.90 7.08
CA LEU A 41 -11.58 -10.16 6.09
C LEU A 41 -12.85 -9.37 6.39
N TYR A 42 -13.74 -9.28 5.38
CA TYR A 42 -14.91 -8.40 5.33
C TYR A 42 -15.75 -8.34 6.62
N GLU A 43 -16.06 -9.49 7.22
CA GLU A 43 -16.92 -9.54 8.42
C GLU A 43 -16.33 -8.83 9.64
N LYS A 44 -15.00 -8.71 9.72
CA LYS A 44 -14.29 -8.17 10.89
C LYS A 44 -13.45 -6.94 10.57
N ASN A 45 -13.43 -6.48 9.32
CA ASN A 45 -12.59 -5.39 8.86
C ASN A 45 -13.38 -4.39 8.02
N GLU A 46 -13.74 -3.27 8.62
CA GLU A 46 -14.48 -2.19 7.93
C GLU A 46 -13.68 -1.51 6.80
N TYR A 47 -12.36 -1.73 6.75
CA TYR A 47 -11.43 -1.27 5.71
C TYR A 47 -11.18 -2.33 4.63
N PHE A 48 -11.91 -3.45 4.63
CA PHE A 48 -11.71 -4.53 3.66
C PHE A 48 -12.03 -4.09 2.23
N SER A 49 -11.10 -4.37 1.30
CA SER A 49 -11.31 -4.23 -0.15
C SER A 49 -11.37 -5.59 -0.81
N GLN A 50 -12.54 -5.88 -1.40
CA GLN A 50 -12.75 -7.09 -2.18
C GLN A 50 -11.77 -7.16 -3.36
N LYS A 51 -11.52 -6.03 -4.05
CA LYS A 51 -10.62 -6.01 -5.20
C LYS A 51 -9.17 -6.33 -4.82
N ALA A 52 -8.69 -5.79 -3.70
CA ALA A 52 -7.36 -6.10 -3.18
C ALA A 52 -7.25 -7.58 -2.80
N PHE A 53 -8.29 -8.13 -2.17
CA PHE A 53 -8.37 -9.54 -1.83
C PHE A 53 -8.38 -10.45 -3.06
N ASP A 54 -9.15 -10.12 -4.10
CA ASP A 54 -9.16 -10.86 -5.36
C ASP A 54 -7.79 -10.86 -6.05
N PHE A 55 -7.08 -9.72 -6.01
CA PHE A 55 -5.73 -9.64 -6.55
C PHE A 55 -4.72 -10.50 -5.75
N LEU A 56 -4.82 -10.50 -4.42
CA LEU A 56 -4.03 -11.38 -3.57
C LEU A 56 -4.27 -12.86 -3.90
N ASN A 57 -5.53 -13.26 -4.07
CA ASN A 57 -5.90 -14.63 -4.43
C ASN A 57 -5.32 -15.02 -5.79
N ASN A 58 -5.40 -14.13 -6.78
CA ASN A 58 -4.77 -14.35 -8.08
C ASN A 58 -3.25 -14.51 -7.98
N ALA A 59 -2.59 -13.72 -7.13
CA ALA A 59 -1.15 -13.84 -6.88
C ALA A 59 -0.80 -15.20 -6.25
N LEU A 60 -1.59 -15.65 -5.27
CA LEU A 60 -1.43 -16.96 -4.63
C LEU A 60 -1.65 -18.11 -5.62
N ILE A 61 -2.70 -18.04 -6.46
CA ILE A 61 -2.98 -19.03 -7.52
C ILE A 61 -1.83 -19.07 -8.54
N ASN A 62 -1.26 -17.92 -8.90
CA ASN A 62 -0.14 -17.89 -9.83
C ASN A 62 1.13 -18.46 -9.19
N LEU A 63 1.38 -18.18 -7.90
CA LEU A 63 2.51 -18.75 -7.19
C LEU A 63 2.36 -20.26 -6.97
N SER A 64 1.14 -20.74 -6.71
CA SER A 64 0.85 -22.16 -6.49
C SER A 64 1.08 -23.04 -7.73
N LYS A 65 1.16 -22.44 -8.92
CA LYS A 65 1.59 -23.14 -10.16
C LYS A 65 3.09 -23.47 -10.16
N LYS A 66 3.89 -22.74 -9.37
CA LYS A 66 5.36 -22.89 -9.30
C LYS A 66 5.82 -23.66 -8.06
N VAL A 67 5.09 -23.55 -6.95
CA VAL A 67 5.43 -24.15 -5.65
C VAL A 67 4.18 -24.62 -4.90
N ASN A 68 4.31 -25.61 -4.02
CA ASN A 68 3.23 -26.00 -3.14
C ASN A 68 3.07 -24.97 -2.00
N ILE A 69 1.87 -24.43 -1.85
CA ILE A 69 1.50 -23.51 -0.77
C ILE A 69 0.39 -24.17 0.05
N ASN A 70 0.56 -24.21 1.36
CA ASN A 70 -0.42 -24.71 2.29
C ASN A 70 -1.24 -23.52 2.79
N LEU A 71 -2.52 -23.52 2.48
CA LEU A 71 -3.42 -22.42 2.78
C LEU A 71 -4.24 -22.78 4.02
N PHE A 72 -4.45 -21.81 4.90
CA PHE A 72 -5.23 -21.99 6.12
C PHE A 72 -6.22 -20.85 6.29
N TYR A 73 -7.31 -21.09 7.01
CA TYR A 73 -8.31 -20.11 7.35
C TYR A 73 -8.57 -20.15 8.86
N ALA A 74 -8.21 -19.10 9.58
CA ALA A 74 -8.15 -19.12 11.04
C ALA A 74 -8.38 -17.73 11.65
N GLU A 75 -8.68 -17.67 12.96
CA GLU A 75 -8.81 -16.41 13.71
C GLU A 75 -7.48 -15.67 13.85
N ASN A 76 -6.38 -16.41 13.88
CA ASN A 76 -5.01 -15.92 13.91
C ASN A 76 -4.05 -17.07 13.56
N GLU A 77 -2.77 -16.72 13.43
CA GLU A 77 -1.70 -17.62 13.04
C GLU A 77 -1.35 -18.62 14.15
N ILE A 78 -1.57 -18.26 15.42
CA ILE A 78 -1.29 -19.13 16.57
C ILE A 78 -2.20 -20.35 16.57
N GLU A 79 -3.49 -20.18 16.28
CA GLU A 79 -4.46 -21.28 16.17
C GLU A 79 -3.98 -22.37 15.20
N VAL A 80 -3.46 -21.96 14.03
CA VAL A 80 -2.94 -22.88 13.02
C VAL A 80 -1.70 -23.63 13.53
N PHE A 81 -0.77 -22.92 14.16
CA PHE A 81 0.46 -23.56 14.63
C PHE A 81 0.24 -24.44 15.87
N GLU A 82 -0.71 -24.12 16.73
CA GLU A 82 -1.15 -24.98 17.83
C GLU A 82 -1.72 -26.30 17.30
N GLU A 83 -2.58 -26.26 16.27
CA GLU A 83 -3.09 -27.48 15.63
C GLU A 83 -1.94 -28.34 15.06
N ILE A 84 -0.98 -27.72 14.37
CA ILE A 84 0.12 -28.44 13.73
C ILE A 84 1.03 -29.11 14.76
N LEU A 85 1.30 -28.44 15.89
CA LEU A 85 2.13 -28.98 16.97
C LEU A 85 1.54 -30.22 17.63
N GLN A 86 0.22 -30.47 17.53
CA GLN A 86 -0.40 -31.69 18.06
C GLN A 86 0.10 -32.95 17.37
N ALA A 87 0.47 -32.86 16.08
CA ALA A 87 0.85 -34.01 15.27
C ALA A 87 2.25 -33.92 14.65
N ASN A 88 2.91 -32.75 14.72
CA ASN A 88 4.17 -32.50 14.02
C ASN A 88 5.14 -31.68 14.86
N LYS A 89 6.44 -31.88 14.64
CA LYS A 89 7.48 -31.01 15.18
C LYS A 89 7.74 -29.84 14.23
N ILE A 90 7.51 -28.62 14.71
CA ILE A 90 7.97 -27.39 14.03
C ILE A 90 9.37 -27.06 14.55
N GLU A 91 10.31 -26.81 13.64
CA GLU A 91 11.69 -26.47 13.99
C GLU A 91 11.96 -24.97 13.76
N ARG A 92 11.46 -24.43 12.64
CA ARG A 92 11.65 -23.03 12.25
C ARG A 92 10.35 -22.43 11.73
N ILE A 93 10.10 -21.15 12.06
CA ILE A 93 9.08 -20.31 11.42
C ILE A 93 9.75 -19.00 11.02
N TYR A 94 9.94 -18.78 9.72
CA TYR A 94 10.54 -17.56 9.18
C TYR A 94 9.48 -16.72 8.48
N ILE A 95 9.59 -15.40 8.65
CA ILE A 95 8.69 -14.41 8.03
C ILE A 95 9.48 -13.24 7.45
N ASN A 96 8.85 -12.54 6.52
CA ASN A 96 9.28 -11.20 6.14
C ASN A 96 8.52 -10.16 6.96
N LYS A 97 9.27 -9.24 7.57
CA LYS A 97 8.74 -8.25 8.49
C LYS A 97 7.89 -7.22 7.77
N ASP A 98 6.70 -7.02 8.31
CA ASP A 98 5.73 -6.00 7.92
C ASP A 98 5.62 -4.99 9.06
N TRP A 99 5.62 -3.71 8.70
CA TRP A 99 5.76 -2.60 9.64
C TRP A 99 4.43 -1.92 9.99
N SER A 100 3.31 -2.50 9.58
CA SER A 100 1.97 -2.10 10.04
C SER A 100 1.71 -2.54 11.48
N ASP A 101 0.92 -1.78 12.23
CA ASP A 101 0.63 -2.06 13.63
C ASP A 101 -0.02 -3.45 13.83
N PHE A 102 -0.90 -3.86 12.89
CA PHE A 102 -1.47 -5.20 12.88
C PHE A 102 -0.39 -6.29 12.77
N ALA A 103 0.55 -6.14 11.83
CA ALA A 103 1.62 -7.11 11.64
C ALA A 103 2.59 -7.14 12.81
N LEU A 104 2.93 -5.98 13.39
CA LEU A 104 3.81 -5.91 14.56
C LEU A 104 3.18 -6.61 15.78
N ALA A 105 1.86 -6.46 15.99
CA ALA A 105 1.14 -7.18 17.03
C ALA A 105 1.15 -8.70 16.77
N ARG A 106 0.82 -9.12 15.55
CA ARG A 106 0.89 -10.54 15.14
C ARG A 106 2.29 -11.13 15.33
N ASP A 107 3.33 -10.44 14.88
CA ASP A 107 4.70 -10.92 14.91
C ASP A 107 5.22 -11.03 16.36
N LYS A 108 4.75 -10.15 17.26
CA LYS A 108 4.98 -10.26 18.69
C LYS A 108 4.36 -11.55 19.26
N ASP A 109 3.12 -11.85 18.91
CA ASP A 109 2.43 -13.07 19.36
C ASP A 109 3.13 -14.33 18.82
N LEU A 110 3.52 -14.33 17.52
CA LEU A 110 4.29 -15.40 16.90
C LEU A 110 5.63 -15.64 17.60
N LYS A 111 6.36 -14.56 17.92
CA LYS A 111 7.64 -14.65 18.63
C LYS A 111 7.47 -15.27 20.02
N GLN A 112 6.44 -14.85 20.78
CA GLN A 112 6.15 -15.42 22.10
C GLN A 112 5.77 -16.90 21.99
N PHE A 113 4.93 -17.26 21.02
CA PHE A 113 4.56 -18.64 20.75
C PHE A 113 5.78 -19.52 20.40
N CYS A 114 6.66 -19.03 19.53
CA CYS A 114 7.86 -19.75 19.14
C CYS A 114 8.82 -19.95 20.33
N GLN A 115 9.01 -18.91 21.16
CA GLN A 115 9.81 -19.00 22.38
C GLN A 115 9.28 -20.05 23.34
N LYS A 116 7.96 -20.07 23.59
CA LYS A 116 7.30 -21.05 24.47
C LYS A 116 7.51 -22.50 23.99
N ASN A 117 7.55 -22.72 22.68
CA ASN A 117 7.61 -24.04 22.07
C ASN A 117 9.01 -24.44 21.57
N ASN A 118 10.06 -23.67 21.90
CA ASN A 118 11.44 -23.89 21.44
C ASN A 118 11.58 -23.96 19.90
N ILE A 119 10.81 -23.14 19.19
CA ILE A 119 10.85 -23.00 17.74
C ILE A 119 11.77 -21.83 17.38
N ILE A 120 12.66 -22.02 16.40
CA ILE A 120 13.53 -20.96 15.90
C ILE A 120 12.68 -19.99 15.06
N PHE A 121 12.56 -18.75 15.53
CA PHE A 121 11.84 -17.70 14.83
C PHE A 121 12.82 -16.64 14.30
N LYS A 122 12.73 -16.32 13.00
CA LYS A 122 13.49 -15.23 12.39
C LYS A 122 12.59 -14.37 11.50
N GLU A 123 12.82 -13.07 11.56
CA GLU A 123 12.15 -12.06 10.75
C GLU A 123 13.18 -11.32 9.88
N PHE A 124 12.82 -11.00 8.64
CA PHE A 124 13.73 -10.40 7.66
C PHE A 124 13.17 -9.12 7.07
N ASN A 125 14.03 -8.12 6.84
CA ASN A 125 13.64 -6.86 6.19
C ASN A 125 13.59 -7.03 4.68
N ASP A 126 12.46 -7.51 4.20
CA ASP A 126 12.23 -7.77 2.78
C ASP A 126 11.30 -6.72 2.15
N TYR A 127 10.35 -6.19 2.92
CA TYR A 127 9.30 -5.33 2.41
C TYR A 127 9.77 -3.90 2.05
N LEU A 128 10.90 -3.48 2.63
CA LEU A 128 11.51 -2.16 2.46
C LEU A 128 12.96 -2.29 1.98
N LEU A 129 13.48 -1.23 1.36
CA LEU A 129 14.90 -1.12 1.00
C LEU A 129 15.77 -1.00 2.24
N PHE A 130 15.31 -0.21 3.21
CA PHE A 130 15.99 0.05 4.47
C PHE A 130 15.10 -0.32 5.65
N ARG A 131 15.67 -0.80 6.75
CA ARG A 131 14.91 -1.00 7.98
C ARG A 131 14.56 0.37 8.56
N PRO A 132 13.32 0.60 9.04
CA PRO A 132 13.02 1.75 9.87
C PRO A 132 14.04 1.86 11.02
N GLY A 133 14.75 2.99 11.07
CA GLY A 133 15.89 3.21 11.96
C GLY A 133 17.26 3.23 11.26
N ASP A 134 17.39 2.69 10.05
CA ASP A 134 18.63 2.77 9.26
C ASP A 134 18.85 4.16 8.62
N ILE A 135 17.75 4.91 8.44
CA ILE A 135 17.73 6.25 7.83
C ILE A 135 17.30 7.27 8.89
N LEU A 136 18.27 7.80 9.64
CA LEU A 136 18.06 8.82 10.65
C LEU A 136 18.75 10.13 10.26
N ASN A 137 18.26 11.23 10.81
CA ASN A 137 18.88 12.54 10.64
C ASN A 137 20.14 12.70 11.52
N ASN A 138 20.85 13.81 11.36
CA ASN A 138 22.09 14.08 12.10
C ASN A 138 21.92 14.15 13.63
N SER A 139 20.68 14.31 14.12
CA SER A 139 20.33 14.28 15.55
C SER A 139 19.90 12.89 16.02
N ASN A 140 20.14 11.84 15.22
CA ASN A 140 19.72 10.46 15.49
C ASN A 140 18.19 10.32 15.69
N SER A 141 17.41 11.15 15.00
CA SER A 141 15.94 11.15 15.03
C SER A 141 15.37 10.86 13.64
N PHE A 142 14.11 10.42 13.59
CA PHE A 142 13.40 10.21 12.33
C PHE A 142 13.15 11.53 11.58
N TYR A 143 13.08 11.44 10.26
CA TYR A 143 12.80 12.56 9.38
C TYR A 143 11.31 12.93 9.38
N LYS A 144 11.02 14.23 9.32
CA LYS A 144 9.65 14.78 9.21
C LYS A 144 9.41 15.53 7.90
N VAL A 145 10.41 15.56 7.02
CA VAL A 145 10.42 16.23 5.71
C VAL A 145 10.99 15.23 4.70
N PHE A 146 10.36 15.07 3.54
CA PHE A 146 10.74 14.04 2.58
C PHE A 146 12.09 14.29 1.92
N THR A 147 12.35 15.52 1.47
CA THR A 147 13.57 15.84 0.70
C THR A 147 14.87 15.43 1.40
N PRO A 148 15.12 15.76 2.69
CA PRO A 148 16.34 15.33 3.36
C PRO A 148 16.36 13.82 3.65
N PHE A 149 15.21 13.16 3.87
CA PHE A 149 15.13 11.70 3.95
C PHE A 149 15.55 11.07 2.61
N TYR A 150 14.98 11.56 1.50
CA TYR A 150 15.29 11.12 0.14
C TYR A 150 16.78 11.26 -0.18
N ASN A 151 17.39 12.40 0.13
CA ASN A 151 18.82 12.63 -0.12
C ASN A 151 19.69 11.62 0.66
N ASN A 152 19.32 11.31 1.91
CA ASN A 152 20.03 10.31 2.71
C ASN A 152 19.87 8.89 2.14
N CYS A 153 18.65 8.50 1.76
CA CYS A 153 18.41 7.23 1.06
C CYS A 153 19.24 7.12 -0.22
N VAL A 154 19.26 8.16 -1.07
CA VAL A 154 20.05 8.17 -2.31
C VAL A 154 21.53 8.05 -2.02
N SER A 155 22.07 8.78 -1.03
CA SER A 155 23.49 8.67 -0.64
C SER A 155 23.86 7.22 -0.31
N LYS A 156 23.06 6.55 0.52
CA LYS A 156 23.30 5.15 0.90
C LYS A 156 23.14 4.19 -0.28
N LEU A 157 22.19 4.42 -1.18
CA LEU A 157 22.04 3.62 -2.40
C LEU A 157 23.23 3.78 -3.35
N VAL A 158 23.81 4.98 -3.45
CA VAL A 158 25.01 5.23 -4.24
C VAL A 158 26.23 4.53 -3.63
N GLU A 159 26.37 4.58 -2.31
CA GLU A 159 27.44 3.88 -1.59
C GLU A 159 27.31 2.35 -1.71
N ASN A 160 26.08 1.82 -1.62
CA ASN A 160 25.82 0.40 -1.67
C ASN A 160 24.47 0.10 -2.32
N LEU A 161 24.50 -0.24 -3.61
CA LEU A 161 23.31 -0.71 -4.31
C LEU A 161 22.89 -2.08 -3.78
N PRO A 162 21.58 -2.30 -3.54
CA PRO A 162 21.10 -3.60 -3.10
C PRO A 162 21.40 -4.68 -4.15
N THR A 163 21.54 -5.92 -3.71
CA THR A 163 21.66 -7.07 -4.61
C THR A 163 20.37 -7.88 -4.61
N VAL A 164 20.04 -8.45 -5.77
CA VAL A 164 18.91 -9.38 -5.92
C VAL A 164 19.42 -10.79 -5.67
N LYS A 165 18.80 -11.49 -4.71
CA LYS A 165 19.15 -12.87 -4.41
C LYS A 165 18.48 -13.81 -5.42
N LYS A 166 19.28 -14.68 -6.04
CA LYS A 166 18.77 -15.73 -6.94
C LYS A 166 17.98 -16.76 -6.14
N THR A 167 16.93 -17.30 -6.77
CA THR A 167 16.18 -18.43 -6.22
C THR A 167 17.10 -19.63 -6.05
N LEU A 168 17.06 -20.25 -4.86
CA LEU A 168 17.75 -21.50 -4.58
C LEU A 168 16.86 -22.68 -5.00
N HIS A 169 17.46 -23.85 -5.26
CA HIS A 169 16.67 -25.07 -5.48
C HIS A 169 16.18 -25.61 -4.14
N PHE A 170 14.87 -25.84 -4.03
CA PHE A 170 14.24 -26.48 -2.86
C PHE A 170 12.95 -27.18 -3.29
N TYR A 171 12.50 -28.13 -2.47
CA TYR A 171 11.23 -28.83 -2.67
C TYR A 171 10.24 -28.42 -1.59
N THR A 172 9.03 -28.08 -2.01
CA THR A 172 7.97 -27.65 -1.11
C THR A 172 7.07 -28.80 -0.74
N GLN A 173 6.81 -28.96 0.55
CA GLN A 173 6.01 -30.03 1.11
C GLN A 173 4.54 -29.63 1.21
N ILE A 174 3.67 -30.62 1.00
CA ILE A 174 2.22 -30.49 1.22
C ILE A 174 1.91 -31.02 2.62
N TYR A 175 1.26 -30.20 3.43
CA TYR A 175 0.72 -30.57 4.72
C TYR A 175 -0.60 -31.32 4.53
N LYS A 176 -0.60 -32.62 4.81
CA LYS A 176 -1.78 -33.49 4.68
C LYS A 176 -2.57 -33.50 5.98
N ASN A 177 -3.52 -32.58 6.15
CA ASN A 177 -4.55 -32.62 7.18
C ASN A 177 -5.91 -32.18 6.58
N SER A 178 -7.03 -32.71 7.08
CA SER A 178 -8.35 -32.66 6.43
C SER A 178 -9.06 -31.31 6.55
N LYS A 179 -8.70 -30.46 7.52
CA LYS A 179 -9.33 -29.15 7.73
C LYS A 179 -8.74 -28.01 6.91
N SER A 180 -7.56 -28.20 6.31
CA SER A 180 -6.82 -27.10 5.67
C SER A 180 -7.24 -26.77 4.24
N CYS A 181 -8.25 -27.44 3.64
CA CYS A 181 -8.48 -27.28 2.19
C CYS A 181 -9.94 -27.20 1.71
N SER A 182 -10.96 -27.08 2.58
CA SER A 182 -12.34 -26.92 2.07
C SER A 182 -12.63 -25.52 1.52
N PHE A 183 -11.98 -24.47 2.04
CA PHE A 183 -12.25 -23.07 1.66
C PHE A 183 -11.71 -22.70 0.25
N LEU A 184 -10.74 -23.45 -0.28
CA LEU A 184 -10.10 -23.12 -1.56
C LEU A 184 -10.95 -23.44 -2.79
N GLN A 185 -11.88 -24.38 -2.69
CA GLN A 185 -12.69 -24.82 -3.83
C GLN A 185 -13.66 -23.73 -4.31
N GLU A 186 -13.76 -22.61 -3.59
CA GLU A 186 -14.63 -21.48 -3.93
C GLU A 186 -13.90 -20.33 -4.66
N PHE A 187 -12.56 -20.26 -4.63
CA PHE A 187 -11.84 -19.14 -5.22
C PHE A 187 -11.63 -19.31 -6.73
N LYS A 188 -12.39 -18.52 -7.48
CA LYS A 188 -12.23 -18.40 -8.92
C LYS A 188 -11.10 -17.42 -9.23
N TYR A 189 -10.28 -17.74 -10.24
CA TYR A 189 -9.37 -16.77 -10.82
C TYR A 189 -10.18 -15.61 -11.39
N PHE A 190 -9.85 -14.38 -10.99
CA PHE A 190 -10.49 -13.18 -11.52
C PHE A 190 -9.58 -12.56 -12.58
N GLN A 191 -10.10 -12.33 -13.78
CA GLN A 191 -9.31 -11.60 -14.78
C GLN A 191 -9.06 -10.19 -14.28
N THR A 192 -7.78 -9.84 -14.14
CA THR A 192 -7.33 -8.52 -13.71
C THR A 192 -6.62 -7.83 -14.86
N PHE A 193 -6.86 -6.53 -15.02
CA PHE A 193 -6.13 -5.68 -15.96
C PHE A 193 -4.81 -5.16 -15.37
N PHE A 194 -4.47 -5.57 -14.13
CA PHE A 194 -3.25 -5.18 -13.43
C PHE A 194 -2.17 -6.26 -13.59
N PRO A 195 -0.90 -5.87 -13.76
CA PRO A 195 0.18 -6.83 -13.94
C PRO A 195 0.33 -7.72 -12.70
N ASN A 196 0.32 -9.03 -12.92
CA ASN A 196 0.33 -10.05 -11.87
C ASN A 196 1.49 -11.07 -12.01
N SER A 197 2.47 -10.75 -12.86
CA SER A 197 3.74 -11.46 -12.99
C SER A 197 4.90 -10.48 -13.13
N ILE A 198 6.12 -10.93 -12.78
CA ILE A 198 7.33 -10.12 -12.92
C ILE A 198 7.53 -9.70 -14.40
N ASP A 199 7.35 -10.61 -15.35
CA ASP A 199 7.55 -10.31 -16.78
C ASP A 199 6.63 -9.17 -17.27
N GLN A 200 5.34 -9.20 -16.90
CA GLN A 200 4.40 -8.13 -17.23
C GLN A 200 4.81 -6.79 -16.61
N ILE A 201 5.27 -6.81 -15.36
CA ILE A 201 5.73 -5.61 -14.65
C ILE A 201 6.92 -4.99 -15.38
N LEU A 202 7.92 -5.82 -15.71
CA LEU A 202 9.15 -5.36 -16.38
C LEU A 202 8.86 -4.87 -17.79
N GLU A 203 7.97 -5.53 -18.54
CA GLU A 203 7.55 -5.07 -19.87
C GLU A 203 6.86 -3.70 -19.84
N ILE A 204 5.92 -3.49 -18.90
CA ILE A 204 5.26 -2.20 -18.71
C ILE A 204 6.28 -1.11 -18.39
N LEU A 205 7.25 -1.41 -17.52
CA LEU A 205 8.28 -0.46 -17.15
C LEU A 205 9.17 -0.13 -18.33
N LYS A 206 9.67 -1.14 -19.07
CA LYS A 206 10.50 -0.95 -20.27
C LYS A 206 9.89 0.06 -21.23
N ASN A 207 8.58 -0.03 -21.46
CA ASN A 207 7.87 0.80 -22.43
C ASN A 207 7.64 2.25 -21.96
N ASN A 208 7.68 2.53 -20.65
CA ASN A 208 7.25 3.82 -20.10
C ASN A 208 8.29 4.53 -19.23
N ILE A 209 9.41 3.87 -18.92
CA ILE A 209 10.38 4.33 -17.93
C ILE A 209 11.02 5.66 -18.28
N HIS A 210 11.43 5.86 -19.54
CA HIS A 210 12.14 7.08 -19.97
C HIS A 210 11.26 8.33 -19.97
N ASP A 211 9.97 8.19 -20.28
CA ASP A 211 9.01 9.31 -20.27
C ASP A 211 8.25 9.46 -18.94
N TYR A 212 8.54 8.61 -17.95
CA TYR A 212 7.80 8.56 -16.69
C TYR A 212 7.71 9.92 -16.00
N ALA A 213 8.82 10.66 -15.91
CA ALA A 213 8.86 11.96 -15.23
C ALA A 213 7.93 12.99 -15.90
N LYS A 214 7.84 12.97 -17.24
CA LYS A 214 6.99 13.85 -18.05
C LYS A 214 5.52 13.45 -17.95
N ASN A 215 5.24 12.15 -17.99
CA ASN A 215 3.88 11.64 -18.19
C ASN A 215 3.11 11.35 -16.89
N ARG A 216 3.77 11.09 -15.76
CA ARG A 216 3.14 10.66 -14.49
C ARG A 216 2.04 11.57 -13.91
N ASN A 217 1.92 12.81 -14.40
CA ASN A 217 0.86 13.73 -13.96
C ASN A 217 -0.26 13.89 -15.00
N ASN A 218 -0.06 13.40 -16.22
CA ASN A 218 -1.03 13.52 -17.30
C ASN A 218 -2.07 12.40 -17.16
N LEU A 219 -3.32 12.78 -16.87
CA LEU A 219 -4.43 11.84 -16.68
C LEU A 219 -4.86 11.18 -17.99
N ALA A 220 -4.49 11.76 -19.15
CA ALA A 220 -4.75 11.15 -20.44
C ALA A 220 -3.83 9.95 -20.75
N ILE A 221 -2.78 9.74 -19.94
CA ILE A 221 -1.84 8.63 -20.11
C ILE A 221 -2.06 7.65 -18.96
N ASP A 222 -2.30 6.38 -19.31
CA ASP A 222 -2.44 5.34 -18.31
C ASP A 222 -1.13 5.21 -17.52
N SER A 223 -1.24 5.25 -16.18
CA SER A 223 -0.09 4.98 -15.32
C SER A 223 0.41 3.54 -15.50
N ASN A 224 1.61 3.25 -15.04
CA ASN A 224 2.19 1.90 -15.07
C ASN A 224 1.41 0.86 -14.22
N LYS A 225 0.49 1.27 -13.33
CA LYS A 225 -0.45 0.37 -12.61
C LYS A 225 0.23 -0.81 -11.86
N ILE A 226 1.51 -0.65 -11.46
CA ILE A 226 2.29 -1.70 -10.78
C ILE A 226 2.15 -1.69 -9.25
N SER A 227 1.46 -0.70 -8.67
CA SER A 227 1.30 -0.61 -7.20
C SER A 227 0.67 -1.84 -6.55
N PRO A 228 -0.29 -2.58 -7.15
CA PRO A 228 -0.83 -3.79 -6.52
C PRO A 228 0.23 -4.90 -6.46
N ALA A 229 1.06 -5.02 -7.50
CA ALA A 229 2.15 -5.98 -7.54
C ALA A 229 3.23 -5.69 -6.49
N ILE A 230 3.54 -4.42 -6.23
CA ILE A 230 4.44 -4.01 -5.14
C ILE A 230 3.77 -4.30 -3.79
N ARG A 231 2.48 -3.96 -3.65
CA ARG A 231 1.71 -4.12 -2.43
C ARG A 231 1.61 -5.58 -1.96
N PHE A 232 1.48 -6.53 -2.87
CA PHE A 232 1.46 -7.97 -2.56
C PHE A 232 2.78 -8.68 -2.84
N GLY A 233 3.84 -7.91 -3.11
CA GLY A 233 5.21 -8.38 -3.22
C GLY A 233 5.40 -9.47 -4.27
N ILE A 234 4.71 -9.32 -5.42
CA ILE A 234 4.94 -10.12 -6.64
C ILE A 234 6.35 -9.85 -7.18
N ILE A 235 6.82 -8.61 -7.05
CA ILE A 235 8.18 -8.17 -7.31
C ILE A 235 8.74 -7.51 -6.04
N SER A 236 10.00 -7.74 -5.73
CA SER A 236 10.63 -7.03 -4.61
C SER A 236 10.90 -5.57 -4.95
N ILE A 237 10.94 -4.72 -3.93
CA ILE A 237 11.30 -3.31 -4.10
C ILE A 237 12.75 -3.14 -4.60
N ARG A 238 13.63 -4.10 -4.27
CA ARG A 238 15.04 -4.13 -4.71
C ARG A 238 15.14 -4.49 -6.18
N GLN A 239 14.41 -5.52 -6.63
CA GLN A 239 14.31 -5.89 -8.05
C GLN A 239 13.82 -4.71 -8.89
N LEU A 240 12.76 -4.03 -8.42
CA LEU A 240 12.21 -2.87 -9.10
C LEU A 240 13.21 -1.71 -9.16
N LEU A 241 13.85 -1.36 -8.03
CA LEU A 241 14.86 -0.30 -7.99
C LEU A 241 16.03 -0.59 -8.92
N LEU A 242 16.57 -1.82 -8.88
CA LEU A 242 17.70 -2.21 -9.71
C LEU A 242 17.34 -2.22 -11.19
N TYR A 243 16.15 -2.70 -11.56
CA TYR A 243 15.68 -2.63 -12.93
C TYR A 243 15.65 -1.18 -13.43
N VAL A 244 15.02 -0.28 -12.65
CA VAL A 244 14.94 1.13 -13.02
C VAL A 244 16.33 1.77 -13.15
N TYR A 245 17.23 1.49 -12.21
CA TYR A 245 18.59 1.98 -12.26
C TYR A 245 19.38 1.40 -13.44
N GLN A 246 19.21 0.12 -13.75
CA GLN A 246 19.93 -0.54 -14.85
C GLN A 246 19.53 0.01 -16.22
N GLU A 247 18.24 0.27 -16.44
CA GLU A 247 17.70 0.82 -17.69
C GLU A 247 17.99 2.32 -17.85
N THR A 248 18.00 3.09 -16.77
CA THR A 248 18.12 4.56 -16.85
C THR A 248 19.51 5.10 -16.50
N LYS A 249 20.34 4.28 -15.84
CA LYS A 249 21.62 4.69 -15.21
C LYS A 249 21.49 5.91 -14.29
N ASN A 250 20.30 6.13 -13.73
CA ASN A 250 20.00 7.31 -12.93
C ASN A 250 19.34 6.90 -11.60
N ILE A 251 20.11 6.95 -10.50
CA ILE A 251 19.60 6.67 -9.16
C ILE A 251 18.57 7.72 -8.69
N ASN A 252 18.61 8.92 -9.27
CA ASN A 252 17.66 10.00 -9.01
C ASN A 252 16.44 9.96 -9.95
N HIS A 253 16.19 8.83 -10.62
CA HIS A 253 15.05 8.69 -11.50
C HIS A 253 13.73 8.92 -10.74
N GLU A 254 12.77 9.62 -11.36
CA GLU A 254 11.53 10.03 -10.67
C GLU A 254 10.72 8.82 -10.17
N LEU A 255 10.80 7.66 -10.83
CA LEU A 255 10.17 6.43 -10.33
C LEU A 255 10.83 5.93 -9.04
N ILE A 256 12.17 5.98 -8.93
CA ILE A 256 12.89 5.64 -7.69
C ILE A 256 12.50 6.60 -6.57
N ARG A 257 12.36 7.90 -6.88
CA ARG A 257 11.83 8.88 -5.94
C ARG A 257 10.43 8.51 -5.42
N GLN A 258 9.54 7.96 -6.26
CA GLN A 258 8.23 7.46 -5.80
C GLN A 258 8.36 6.20 -4.91
N LEU A 259 9.33 5.31 -5.17
CA LEU A 259 9.62 4.18 -4.27
C LEU A 259 10.11 4.66 -2.91
N ILE A 260 10.92 5.72 -2.88
CA ILE A 260 11.41 6.32 -1.63
C ILE A 260 10.29 7.06 -0.87
N TRP A 261 9.25 7.57 -1.54
CA TRP A 261 8.04 8.07 -0.85
C TRP A 261 7.35 6.96 -0.05
N ARG A 262 7.28 5.76 -0.60
CA ARG A 262 6.80 4.58 0.14
C ARG A 262 7.69 4.29 1.35
N GLU A 263 9.02 4.29 1.19
CA GLU A 263 9.96 4.12 2.32
C GLU A 263 9.73 5.19 3.39
N PHE A 264 9.57 6.46 2.99
CA PHE A 264 9.39 7.58 3.92
C PHE A 264 8.18 7.38 4.83
N TYR A 265 7.02 7.01 4.28
CA TYR A 265 5.83 6.77 5.10
C TYR A 265 5.98 5.58 6.03
N TYR A 266 6.61 4.49 5.59
CA TYR A 266 6.86 3.33 6.44
C TYR A 266 7.84 3.63 7.59
N HIS A 267 8.94 4.32 7.29
CA HIS A 267 9.94 4.73 8.28
C HIS A 267 9.35 5.71 9.28
N PHE A 268 8.63 6.72 8.79
CA PHE A 268 7.95 7.69 9.63
C PHE A 268 6.91 7.01 10.53
N ASN A 269 6.02 6.19 9.98
CA ASN A 269 4.95 5.54 10.74
C ASN A 269 5.51 4.74 11.92
N PHE A 270 6.48 3.87 11.64
CA PHE A 270 7.06 3.00 12.67
C PHE A 270 7.78 3.80 13.76
N LEU A 271 8.58 4.80 13.39
CA LEU A 271 9.34 5.59 14.38
C LEU A 271 8.43 6.56 15.15
N ALA A 272 7.38 7.08 14.51
CA ALA A 272 6.38 7.93 15.16
C ALA A 272 5.54 7.13 16.16
N SER A 273 5.20 5.86 15.89
CA SER A 273 4.48 5.00 16.84
C SER A 273 5.27 4.64 18.09
N GLN A 274 6.60 4.89 18.10
CA GLN A 274 7.43 4.80 19.31
C GLN A 274 7.40 6.08 20.16
N THR A 275 6.59 7.08 19.77
CA THR A 275 6.36 8.32 20.52
C THR A 275 4.94 8.36 21.08
N ASN A 276 4.52 9.49 21.66
CA ASN A 276 3.13 9.70 22.11
C ASN A 276 2.16 10.01 20.95
N TRP A 277 2.45 9.53 19.74
CA TRP A 277 1.56 9.65 18.58
C TRP A 277 0.92 8.30 18.29
N ASN A 278 -0.39 8.31 18.04
CA ASN A 278 -1.14 7.10 17.75
C ASN A 278 -1.55 7.10 16.27
N PHE A 279 -1.45 5.94 15.63
CA PHE A 279 -2.00 5.72 14.30
C PHE A 279 -3.50 6.06 14.26
N GLY A 280 -3.98 6.58 13.14
CA GLY A 280 -5.32 7.17 13.00
C GLY A 280 -5.36 8.65 13.36
N ASN A 281 -4.58 9.12 14.32
CA ASN A 281 -4.60 10.55 14.64
C ASN A 281 -3.81 11.39 13.61
N PRO A 282 -4.25 12.63 13.34
CA PRO A 282 -3.42 13.61 12.63
C PRO A 282 -2.01 13.71 13.22
N TRP A 283 -0.99 13.87 12.39
CA TRP A 283 0.35 14.18 12.88
C TRP A 283 0.40 15.57 13.51
N ASN A 284 -0.19 16.56 12.83
CA ASN A 284 -0.32 17.91 13.34
C ASN A 284 -1.48 17.99 14.33
N ARG A 285 -1.13 18.04 15.62
CA ARG A 285 -2.09 18.08 16.74
C ARG A 285 -3.06 19.27 16.70
N LYS A 286 -2.74 20.36 15.97
CA LYS A 286 -3.68 21.47 15.77
C LYS A 286 -4.98 21.03 15.09
N PHE A 287 -4.96 19.91 14.36
CA PHE A 287 -6.13 19.35 13.69
C PHE A 287 -7.03 18.49 14.60
N TYR A 288 -6.63 18.19 15.84
CA TYR A 288 -7.40 17.29 16.74
C TYR A 288 -8.76 17.85 17.11
N PHE A 289 -8.90 19.17 17.14
CA PHE A 289 -10.11 19.86 17.60
C PHE A 289 -10.86 20.55 16.47
N LEU A 290 -10.54 20.23 15.21
CA LEU A 290 -11.26 20.78 14.07
C LEU A 290 -12.67 20.18 14.00
N GLU A 291 -13.66 21.07 13.99
CA GLU A 291 -15.05 20.70 13.76
C GLU A 291 -15.31 20.59 12.25
N TYR A 292 -15.20 19.37 11.73
CA TYR A 292 -15.54 19.08 10.33
C TYR A 292 -17.04 19.19 10.07
N ASN A 293 -17.40 19.46 8.81
CA ASN A 293 -18.79 19.35 8.38
C ASN A 293 -19.28 17.91 8.56
N GLN A 294 -20.55 17.78 8.92
CA GLN A 294 -21.19 16.47 9.08
C GLN A 294 -21.11 15.66 7.79
N ALA A 295 -21.01 14.33 7.95
CA ALA A 295 -21.10 13.36 6.88
C ALA A 295 -22.53 13.34 6.30
N ASP A 296 -22.82 14.31 5.44
CA ASP A 296 -24.15 14.60 4.91
C ASP A 296 -24.36 14.03 3.48
N GLU A 297 -25.40 14.51 2.81
CA GLU A 297 -25.70 14.17 1.42
C GLU A 297 -24.50 14.44 0.47
N LYS A 298 -23.64 15.42 0.76
CA LYS A 298 -22.47 15.72 -0.08
C LYS A 298 -21.41 14.62 0.00
N LEU A 299 -21.24 13.98 1.17
CA LEU A 299 -20.35 12.82 1.28
C LEU A 299 -20.85 11.68 0.41
N LYS A 300 -22.17 11.42 0.44
CA LYS A 300 -22.79 10.40 -0.40
C LYS A 300 -22.59 10.71 -1.89
N LEU A 301 -22.87 11.94 -2.32
CA LEU A 301 -22.67 12.38 -3.70
C LEU A 301 -21.20 12.29 -4.12
N TRP A 302 -20.25 12.57 -3.22
CA TRP A 302 -18.82 12.36 -3.46
C TRP A 302 -18.48 10.88 -3.62
N LYS A 303 -18.94 10.00 -2.72
CA LYS A 303 -18.72 8.53 -2.79
C LYS A 303 -19.34 7.93 -4.07
N GLU A 304 -20.41 8.53 -4.59
CA GLU A 304 -21.08 8.11 -5.83
C GLU A 304 -20.49 8.74 -7.12
N GLY A 305 -19.58 9.70 -7.00
CA GLY A 305 -19.05 10.45 -8.15
C GLY A 305 -20.13 11.28 -8.85
N LYS A 306 -20.93 12.03 -8.06
CA LYS A 306 -22.02 12.91 -8.50
C LYS A 306 -21.89 14.30 -7.90
N THR A 307 -20.67 14.83 -7.86
CA THR A 307 -20.35 16.15 -7.27
C THR A 307 -20.65 17.31 -8.22
N GLY A 308 -20.84 17.05 -9.51
CA GLY A 308 -20.96 18.10 -10.52
C GLY A 308 -19.61 18.66 -10.98
N PHE A 309 -18.50 18.07 -10.54
CA PHE A 309 -17.16 18.39 -11.02
C PHE A 309 -16.63 17.19 -11.84
N PRO A 310 -16.56 17.29 -13.19
CA PRO A 310 -16.27 16.15 -14.05
C PRO A 310 -15.01 15.36 -13.68
N LEU A 311 -13.92 16.05 -13.31
CA LEU A 311 -12.68 15.38 -12.93
C LEU A 311 -12.82 14.57 -11.63
N ILE A 312 -13.56 15.08 -10.64
CA ILE A 312 -13.81 14.39 -9.37
C ILE A 312 -14.66 13.14 -9.64
N ASP A 313 -15.73 13.33 -10.40
CA ASP A 313 -16.71 12.28 -10.68
C ASP A 313 -16.08 11.18 -11.54
N ALA A 314 -15.33 11.53 -12.58
CA ALA A 314 -14.57 10.58 -13.40
C ALA A 314 -13.58 9.76 -12.57
N ALA A 315 -12.91 10.39 -11.60
CA ALA A 315 -11.95 9.72 -10.74
C ALA A 315 -12.60 8.74 -9.76
N ILE A 316 -13.72 9.13 -9.14
CA ILE A 316 -14.50 8.20 -8.30
C ILE A 316 -15.02 7.03 -9.14
N GLN A 317 -15.48 7.29 -10.37
CA GLN A 317 -15.89 6.23 -11.30
C GLN A 317 -14.72 5.30 -11.68
N GLU A 318 -13.51 5.81 -11.91
CA GLU A 318 -12.30 4.98 -12.11
C GLU A 318 -12.10 4.02 -10.93
N LEU A 319 -12.17 4.54 -9.69
CA LEU A 319 -12.00 3.75 -8.47
C LEU A 319 -13.08 2.68 -8.32
N LEU A 320 -14.35 3.05 -8.51
CA LEU A 320 -15.47 2.12 -8.37
C LEU A 320 -15.41 1.01 -9.43
N GLN A 321 -15.10 1.34 -10.68
CA GLN A 321 -15.08 0.40 -11.79
C GLN A 321 -13.83 -0.50 -11.78
N THR A 322 -12.65 0.06 -11.48
CA THR A 322 -11.37 -0.65 -11.66
C THR A 322 -10.68 -1.04 -10.35
N GLY A 323 -11.05 -0.39 -9.24
CA GLY A 323 -10.31 -0.50 -7.98
C GLY A 323 -9.01 0.28 -7.94
N PHE A 324 -8.72 1.08 -8.95
CA PHE A 324 -7.54 1.92 -9.00
C PHE A 324 -7.97 3.36 -9.25
N MET A 325 -7.13 4.29 -8.83
CA MET A 325 -7.29 5.69 -9.19
C MET A 325 -5.92 6.27 -9.49
N HIS A 326 -5.78 7.00 -10.59
CA HIS A 326 -4.52 7.67 -10.93
C HIS A 326 -4.07 8.59 -9.76
N ASN A 327 -2.78 8.59 -9.41
CA ASN A 327 -2.29 9.32 -8.22
C ASN A 327 -2.66 10.82 -8.24
N ARG A 328 -2.52 11.48 -9.40
CA ARG A 328 -2.95 12.88 -9.56
C ARG A 328 -4.45 13.06 -9.26
N ALA A 329 -5.30 12.12 -9.69
CA ALA A 329 -6.72 12.16 -9.42
C ALA A 329 -7.01 11.92 -7.92
N ARG A 330 -6.31 10.98 -7.27
CA ARG A 330 -6.38 10.75 -5.80
C ARG A 330 -6.15 12.05 -5.02
N MET A 331 -5.11 12.80 -5.39
CA MET A 331 -4.80 14.09 -4.74
C MET A 331 -5.93 15.12 -4.89
N VAL A 332 -6.53 15.21 -6.07
CA VAL A 332 -7.59 16.20 -6.36
C VAL A 332 -8.90 15.81 -5.67
N VAL A 333 -9.27 14.54 -5.73
CA VAL A 333 -10.44 13.96 -5.06
C VAL A 333 -10.35 14.10 -3.54
N ALA A 334 -9.20 13.80 -2.95
CA ALA A 334 -8.96 13.96 -1.52
C ALA A 334 -8.97 15.42 -1.09
N SER A 335 -8.39 16.33 -1.90
CA SER A 335 -8.42 17.77 -1.60
C SER A 335 -9.84 18.31 -1.68
N PHE A 336 -10.65 17.83 -2.63
CA PHE A 336 -12.03 18.25 -2.74
C PHE A 336 -12.84 17.84 -1.51
N LEU A 337 -12.70 16.59 -1.03
CA LEU A 337 -13.35 16.13 0.19
C LEU A 337 -12.94 16.97 1.41
N THR A 338 -11.63 17.09 1.63
CA THR A 338 -11.08 17.65 2.88
C THR A 338 -11.07 19.17 2.93
N LYS A 339 -11.09 19.86 1.77
CA LYS A 339 -10.99 21.33 1.70
C LYS A 339 -12.20 22.01 1.10
N ASN A 340 -12.86 21.42 0.10
CA ASN A 340 -14.06 22.01 -0.51
C ASN A 340 -15.34 21.57 0.21
N LEU A 341 -15.46 20.28 0.53
CA LEU A 341 -16.57 19.79 1.34
C LEU A 341 -16.30 19.95 2.84
N PHE A 342 -15.03 20.09 3.22
CA PHE A 342 -14.55 20.16 4.60
C PHE A 342 -15.10 19.02 5.47
N ILE A 343 -15.07 17.82 4.91
CA ILE A 343 -15.40 16.57 5.59
C ILE A 343 -14.11 15.95 6.12
N ASP A 344 -14.21 15.25 7.25
CA ASP A 344 -13.08 14.53 7.85
C ASP A 344 -12.43 13.57 6.85
N TRP A 345 -11.10 13.59 6.82
CA TRP A 345 -10.29 12.78 5.90
C TRP A 345 -10.42 11.28 6.18
N HIS A 346 -10.78 10.88 7.41
CA HIS A 346 -11.05 9.47 7.74
C HIS A 346 -12.16 8.85 6.88
N GLU A 347 -13.20 9.63 6.54
CA GLU A 347 -14.28 9.14 5.66
C GLU A 347 -13.77 8.80 4.26
N GLY A 348 -12.85 9.63 3.75
CA GLY A 348 -12.19 9.41 2.47
C GLY A 348 -11.20 8.26 2.53
N GLU A 349 -10.40 8.19 3.61
CA GLU A 349 -9.45 7.11 3.86
C GLU A 349 -10.13 5.74 3.85
N LYS A 350 -11.20 5.59 4.64
CA LYS A 350 -12.00 4.36 4.72
C LYS A 350 -12.64 4.02 3.38
N PHE A 351 -13.21 5.01 2.67
CA PHE A 351 -13.76 4.78 1.33
C PHE A 351 -12.70 4.29 0.35
N PHE A 352 -11.50 4.87 0.37
CA PHE A 352 -10.38 4.41 -0.46
C PHE A 352 -9.95 3.00 -0.08
N ALA A 353 -9.85 2.71 1.22
CA ALA A 353 -9.47 1.39 1.70
C ALA A 353 -10.41 0.29 1.23
N GLN A 354 -11.71 0.57 1.17
CA GLN A 354 -12.75 -0.37 0.74
C GLN A 354 -12.74 -0.66 -0.77
N HIS A 355 -12.16 0.23 -1.58
CA HIS A 355 -12.25 0.13 -3.05
C HIS A 355 -10.90 -0.06 -3.74
N LEU A 356 -9.79 0.36 -3.13
CA LEU A 356 -8.47 0.28 -3.74
C LEU A 356 -7.97 -1.15 -3.78
N ILE A 357 -7.49 -1.57 -4.96
CA ILE A 357 -6.78 -2.83 -5.19
C ILE A 357 -5.34 -2.79 -4.65
N ASP A 358 -4.75 -1.60 -4.56
CA ASP A 358 -3.43 -1.36 -3.99
C ASP A 358 -3.47 -0.85 -2.54
N TYR A 359 -4.59 -1.03 -1.85
CA TYR A 359 -4.78 -0.51 -0.49
C TYR A 359 -3.66 -0.97 0.45
N ASP A 360 -2.94 0.02 0.99
CA ASP A 360 -1.95 -0.13 2.04
C ASP A 360 -2.32 0.80 3.19
N PRO A 361 -2.48 0.29 4.43
CA PRO A 361 -2.96 1.11 5.54
C PRO A 361 -2.02 2.29 5.83
N ILE A 362 -0.70 2.10 5.73
CA ILE A 362 0.27 3.15 6.04
C ILE A 362 0.32 4.19 4.91
N ILE A 363 0.42 3.74 3.65
CA ILE A 363 0.51 4.66 2.52
C ILE A 363 -0.78 5.45 2.34
N ASN A 364 -1.94 4.80 2.47
CA ASN A 364 -3.24 5.45 2.32
C ASN A 364 -3.44 6.51 3.41
N HIS A 365 -3.25 6.13 4.67
CA HIS A 365 -3.37 7.02 5.83
C HIS A 365 -2.50 8.27 5.69
N HIS A 366 -1.19 8.11 5.45
CA HIS A 366 -0.29 9.26 5.32
C HIS A 366 -0.55 10.10 4.07
N SER A 367 -1.00 9.49 2.96
CA SER A 367 -1.39 10.24 1.76
C SER A 367 -2.62 11.11 1.99
N TRP A 368 -3.62 10.60 2.73
CA TRP A 368 -4.79 11.40 3.13
C TRP A 368 -4.41 12.55 4.04
N GLN A 369 -3.59 12.30 5.07
CA GLN A 369 -3.11 13.36 5.95
C GLN A 369 -2.27 14.41 5.19
N TRP A 370 -1.47 13.99 4.21
CA TRP A 370 -0.67 14.89 3.37
C TRP A 370 -1.56 15.86 2.58
N VAL A 371 -2.65 15.37 1.99
CA VAL A 371 -3.60 16.19 1.23
C VAL A 371 -4.41 17.09 2.17
N ALA A 372 -4.87 16.55 3.30
CA ALA A 372 -5.65 17.29 4.31
C ALA A 372 -4.83 18.41 4.99
N GLY A 373 -3.50 18.36 4.91
CA GLY A 373 -2.60 19.34 5.53
C GLY A 373 -2.27 19.03 6.98
N CYS A 374 -2.64 17.85 7.48
CA CYS A 374 -2.50 17.45 8.88
C CYS A 374 -1.39 16.41 9.11
N GLY A 375 -0.73 15.95 8.05
CA GLY A 375 0.29 14.89 8.08
C GLY A 375 1.73 15.35 8.20
N VAL A 376 2.64 14.39 8.08
CA VAL A 376 4.08 14.63 7.90
C VAL A 376 4.36 15.20 6.51
N ASP A 377 5.25 16.19 6.43
CA ASP A 377 5.62 16.88 5.18
C ASP A 377 4.39 17.31 4.34
N ALA A 378 3.28 17.62 5.02
CA ALA A 378 1.99 17.81 4.39
C ALA A 378 1.97 19.07 3.51
N GLN A 379 1.10 19.05 2.51
CA GLN A 379 0.83 20.24 1.74
C GLN A 379 0.27 21.32 2.66
N LEU A 380 0.74 22.57 2.51
CA LEU A 380 0.13 23.72 3.19
C LEU A 380 -1.38 23.67 3.02
N PHE A 381 -2.11 23.71 4.13
CA PHE A 381 -3.57 23.56 4.12
C PHE A 381 -4.24 24.64 3.25
N THR A 382 -3.64 25.85 3.20
CA THR A 382 -4.09 26.99 2.37
C THR A 382 -4.07 26.70 0.87
N ARG A 383 -3.31 25.68 0.46
CA ARG A 383 -3.25 25.24 -0.93
C ARG A 383 -4.41 24.31 -1.25
N ILE A 384 -5.52 24.93 -1.66
CA ILE A 384 -6.74 24.24 -2.09
C ILE A 384 -6.66 23.96 -3.58
N PHE A 385 -6.80 22.70 -4.00
CA PHE A 385 -6.85 22.38 -5.42
C PHE A 385 -8.21 22.79 -6.00
N ASN A 386 -8.20 23.73 -6.94
CA ASN A 386 -9.39 24.01 -7.75
C ASN A 386 -9.57 22.89 -8.78
N PRO A 387 -10.62 22.05 -8.69
CA PRO A 387 -10.78 20.88 -9.55
C PRO A 387 -10.88 21.23 -11.04
N ILE A 388 -11.45 22.41 -11.38
CA ILE A 388 -11.56 22.89 -12.76
C ILE A 388 -10.18 23.22 -13.34
N LEU A 389 -9.32 23.88 -12.56
CA LEU A 389 -7.96 24.19 -12.99
C LEU A 389 -7.08 22.94 -13.04
N GLN A 390 -7.29 21.99 -12.14
CA GLN A 390 -6.59 20.69 -12.19
C GLN A 390 -6.97 19.92 -13.45
N GLN A 391 -8.25 19.90 -13.83
CA GLN A 391 -8.73 19.30 -15.07
C GLN A 391 -8.05 19.95 -16.28
N LYS A 392 -8.14 21.28 -16.42
CA LYS A 392 -7.52 21.99 -17.54
C LYS A 392 -6.02 21.70 -17.68
N LYS A 393 -5.33 21.48 -16.56
CA LYS A 393 -3.88 21.22 -16.54
C LYS A 393 -3.52 19.77 -16.84
N PHE A 394 -4.26 18.80 -16.32
CA PHE A 394 -3.88 17.38 -16.31
C PHE A 394 -4.74 16.51 -17.23
N ASP A 395 -5.87 17.01 -17.70
CA ASP A 395 -6.78 16.38 -18.67
C ASP A 395 -7.36 17.44 -19.64
N SER A 396 -6.48 18.21 -20.30
CA SER A 396 -6.88 19.37 -21.10
C SER A 396 -7.86 19.06 -22.24
N ASN A 397 -7.80 17.83 -22.76
CA ASN A 397 -8.62 17.35 -23.87
C ASN A 397 -9.80 16.47 -23.40
N ASN A 398 -10.05 16.41 -22.09
CA ASN A 398 -11.11 15.60 -21.47
C ASN A 398 -11.05 14.10 -21.79
N TYR A 399 -9.86 13.54 -22.08
CA TYR A 399 -9.71 12.12 -22.39
C TYR A 399 -10.06 11.26 -21.18
N TYR A 400 -9.54 11.63 -20.01
CA TYR A 400 -9.79 10.90 -18.77
C TYR A 400 -11.26 11.00 -18.37
N ILE A 401 -11.85 12.19 -18.49
CA ILE A 401 -13.29 12.40 -18.25
C ILE A 401 -14.14 11.56 -19.20
N SER A 402 -13.87 11.57 -20.52
CA SER A 402 -14.67 10.80 -21.48
C SER A 402 -14.55 9.30 -21.33
N LYS A 403 -13.47 8.82 -20.68
CA LYS A 403 -13.24 7.39 -20.41
C LYS A 403 -14.18 6.86 -19.32
N PHE A 404 -14.52 7.68 -18.33
CA PHE A 404 -15.24 7.22 -17.13
C PHE A 404 -16.63 7.85 -16.94
N LEU A 405 -16.93 8.94 -17.63
CA LEU A 405 -18.24 9.59 -17.60
C LEU A 405 -18.95 9.47 -18.95
N PRO A 406 -20.29 9.34 -18.96
CA PRO A 406 -21.05 9.29 -20.19
C PRO A 406 -21.03 10.65 -20.91
N THR A 407 -21.17 10.64 -22.23
CA THR A 407 -21.11 11.85 -23.08
C THR A 407 -22.19 12.89 -22.75
N ASN A 408 -23.31 12.46 -22.17
CA ASN A 408 -24.41 13.31 -21.72
C ASN A 408 -24.30 13.72 -20.23
N TYR A 409 -23.13 13.56 -19.60
CA TYR A 409 -22.93 13.92 -18.20
C TYR A 409 -23.36 15.37 -17.93
N GLN A 410 -24.37 15.53 -17.08
CA GLN A 410 -24.87 16.82 -16.61
C GLN A 410 -25.25 16.67 -15.13
N THR A 411 -24.36 17.14 -14.26
CA THR A 411 -24.61 17.18 -12.81
C THR A 411 -24.35 18.60 -12.32
N LYS A 412 -25.26 19.13 -11.49
CA LYS A 412 -25.08 20.46 -10.90
C LYS A 412 -23.98 20.42 -9.82
N PRO A 413 -23.07 21.39 -9.77
CA PRO A 413 -22.08 21.47 -8.70
C PRO A 413 -22.74 21.47 -7.32
N ILE A 414 -22.27 20.60 -6.42
CA ILE A 414 -22.80 20.47 -5.05
C ILE A 414 -22.29 21.55 -4.10
N VAL A 415 -21.31 22.35 -4.54
CA VAL A 415 -20.71 23.45 -3.79
C VAL A 415 -20.27 24.58 -4.73
N ASP A 416 -20.23 25.81 -4.20
CA ASP A 416 -19.50 26.92 -4.79
C ASP A 416 -18.02 26.86 -4.34
N LEU A 417 -17.10 26.77 -5.31
CA LEU A 417 -15.66 26.63 -5.02
C LEU A 417 -15.07 27.88 -4.36
N HIS A 418 -15.55 29.07 -4.70
CA HIS A 418 -15.05 30.33 -4.14
C HIS A 418 -15.52 30.49 -2.69
N GLU A 419 -16.81 30.25 -2.44
CA GLU A 419 -17.40 30.29 -1.11
C GLU A 419 -16.73 29.29 -0.15
N THR A 420 -16.61 28.03 -0.56
CA THR A 420 -15.97 26.98 0.25
C THR A 420 -14.51 27.28 0.53
N SER A 421 -13.78 27.79 -0.47
CA SER A 421 -12.37 28.17 -0.30
C SER A 421 -12.16 29.32 0.70
N ASN A 422 -13.10 30.26 0.78
CA ASN A 422 -13.02 31.36 1.74
C ASN A 422 -13.43 30.88 3.14
N LYS A 423 -14.48 30.07 3.26
CA LYS A 423 -14.91 29.49 4.53
C LYS A 423 -13.79 28.66 5.17
N ILE A 424 -13.16 27.77 4.41
CA ILE A 424 -12.13 26.89 4.95
C ILE A 424 -10.88 27.67 5.39
N LYS A 425 -10.46 28.69 4.63
CA LYS A 425 -9.36 29.58 5.05
C LYS A 425 -9.66 30.26 6.38
N LYS A 426 -10.90 30.72 6.58
CA LYS A 426 -11.34 31.32 7.83
C LYS A 426 -11.30 30.31 8.98
N VAL A 427 -11.84 29.10 8.80
CA VAL A 427 -11.78 28.03 9.82
C VAL A 427 -10.35 27.79 10.28
N PHE A 428 -9.39 27.69 9.36
CA PHE A 428 -8.00 27.48 9.73
C PHE A 428 -7.35 28.68 10.41
N GLN A 429 -7.68 29.91 9.99
CA GLN A 429 -7.25 31.13 10.67
C GLN A 429 -7.76 31.17 12.12
N ASP A 430 -9.05 30.87 12.32
CA ASP A 430 -9.71 30.86 13.63
C ASP A 430 -9.12 29.78 14.56
N ASN A 431 -8.53 28.72 14.00
CA ASN A 431 -7.89 27.62 14.73
C ASN A 431 -6.34 27.71 14.80
N HIS A 432 -5.76 28.85 14.40
CA HIS A 432 -4.29 29.06 14.40
C HIS A 432 -3.49 27.97 13.69
N ILE A 433 -4.03 27.45 12.58
CA ILE A 433 -3.34 26.50 11.71
C ILE A 433 -2.60 27.34 10.65
N ASP A 434 -1.27 27.17 10.54
CA ASP A 434 -0.34 27.97 9.71
C ASP A 434 0.30 27.19 8.56
#